data_AF-A0A353GEW0-F1
#
_entry.id   AF-A0A353GEW0-F1
#
_cell.length_a   1.000
_cell.length_b   1.000
_cell.length_c   1.000
_cell.angle_alpha   90.00
_cell.angle_beta   90.00
_cell.angle_gamma   90.00
#
_symmetry.space_group_name_H-M   'P 1'
#
loop_
_entity.id
_entity.type
_entity.pdbx_description
1 polymer ?
#
loop_
_entity_poly.entity_id
_entity_poly.type
_entity_poly.pdbx_seq_one_letter_code
_entity_poly.pdbx_strand_id
1 'polypeptide(L)'
;VRVPVLRGHSESVNIETRKPLSVKECQKMMATAPGCVLVDDPANGDYPLAIYCEGRDETFVGRIRKDDSIENGLNMWIVSDNLRKG
;
A
#
# COMPACT_ATOMS: atom_id res chain seq x y z
N VAL A 1 -0.17 -12.19 -10.49
CA VAL A 1 -1.17 -13.31 -10.47
C VAL A 1 -2.52 -12.74 -10.90
N ARG A 2 -3.37 -13.48 -11.63
CA ARG A 2 -4.71 -13.01 -12.04
C ARG A 2 -5.76 -13.50 -11.03
N VAL A 3 -6.65 -12.61 -10.62
CA VAL A 3 -7.74 -12.84 -9.67
C VAL A 3 -9.04 -12.26 -10.23
N PRO A 4 -10.24 -12.68 -9.77
CA PRO A 4 -11.53 -12.23 -10.32
C PRO A 4 -11.91 -10.84 -9.80
N VAL A 5 -11.15 -9.83 -10.21
CA VAL A 5 -11.40 -8.40 -9.94
C VAL A 5 -11.58 -7.69 -11.29
N LEU A 6 -12.64 -6.88 -11.41
CA LEU A 6 -12.98 -6.21 -12.67
C LEU A 6 -11.92 -5.18 -13.09
N ARG A 7 -11.52 -4.30 -12.16
CA ARG A 7 -10.53 -3.24 -12.31
C ARG A 7 -9.77 -3.07 -11.00
N GLY A 8 -8.51 -2.68 -11.11
CA GLY A 8 -7.60 -2.52 -9.99
C GLY A 8 -6.60 -3.66 -9.90
N HIS A 9 -5.32 -3.31 -9.76
CA HIS A 9 -4.27 -4.23 -9.38
C HIS A 9 -3.94 -4.07 -7.91
N SER A 10 -3.60 -5.19 -7.27
CA SER A 10 -3.20 -5.20 -5.86
C SER A 10 -1.90 -5.95 -5.69
N GLU A 11 -1.02 -5.40 -4.85
CA GLU A 11 0.31 -5.94 -4.61
C GLU A 11 0.58 -6.04 -3.12
N SER A 12 0.97 -7.24 -2.69
CA SER A 12 1.64 -7.44 -1.40
C SER A 12 3.12 -7.24 -1.64
N VAL A 13 3.69 -6.20 -1.04
CA VAL A 13 5.08 -5.81 -1.27
C VAL A 13 5.88 -5.89 0.03
N ASN A 14 7.00 -6.59 -0.05
CA ASN A 14 8.04 -6.60 0.98
C ASN A 14 9.19 -5.72 0.49
N ILE A 15 9.59 -4.75 1.29
CA ILE A 15 10.71 -3.87 0.98
C ILE A 15 11.78 -3.98 2.04
N GLU A 16 13.04 -3.83 1.63
CA GLU A 16 14.18 -3.67 2.51
C GLU A 16 14.75 -2.26 2.34
N THR A 17 15.08 -1.61 3.45
CA THR A 17 15.63 -0.25 3.45
C THR A 17 17.09 -0.24 3.90
N ARG A 18 17.88 0.72 3.39
CA ARG A 18 19.31 0.85 3.75
C ARG A 18 19.55 1.21 5.22
N LYS A 19 18.56 1.80 5.87
CA LYS A 19 18.59 2.25 7.28
C LYS A 19 17.24 1.93 7.90
N PRO A 20 17.17 1.68 9.22
CA PRO A 20 15.91 1.43 9.90
C PRO A 20 14.87 2.52 9.60
N LEU A 21 13.66 2.09 9.24
CA LEU A 21 12.50 2.95 9.00
C LEU A 21 11.34 2.47 9.86
N SER A 22 10.80 3.35 10.72
CA SER A 22 9.64 2.97 11.53
C SER A 22 8.36 2.94 10.68
N VAL A 23 7.39 2.12 11.11
CA VAL A 23 6.06 2.06 10.49
C VAL A 23 5.41 3.44 10.43
N LYS A 24 5.49 4.22 11.52
CA LYS A 24 4.92 5.57 11.61
C LYS A 24 5.57 6.54 10.61
N GLU A 25 6.88 6.47 10.44
CA GLU A 25 7.58 7.29 9.44
C GLU A 25 7.19 6.88 8.03
N CYS A 26 7.10 5.58 7.74
CA CYS A 26 6.63 5.07 6.46
C CYS A 26 5.20 5.54 6.15
N GLN A 27 4.27 5.39 7.10
CA GLN A 27 2.90 5.91 7.00
C GLN A 27 2.88 7.41 6.69
N LYS A 28 3.65 8.22 7.43
CA LYS A 28 3.75 9.66 7.20
C LYS A 28 4.26 9.98 5.79
N MET A 29 5.30 9.29 5.32
CA MET A 29 5.80 9.46 3.97
C MET A 29 4.73 9.14 2.92
N MET A 30 4.07 7.99 3.04
CA MET A 30 3.00 7.58 2.10
C MET A 30 1.82 8.55 2.10
N ALA A 31 1.45 9.09 3.26
CA ALA A 31 0.38 10.10 3.38
C ALA A 31 0.74 11.45 2.75
N THR A 32 2.02 11.76 2.59
CA THR A 32 2.51 13.03 1.99
C THR A 32 3.04 12.87 0.57
N ALA A 33 3.23 11.63 0.10
CA ALA A 33 3.78 11.36 -1.21
C ALA A 33 2.74 11.74 -2.30
N PRO A 34 3.14 12.51 -3.33
CA PRO A 34 2.23 12.90 -4.40
C PRO A 34 1.58 11.69 -5.09
N GLY A 35 0.25 11.70 -5.17
CA GLY A 35 -0.52 10.62 -5.80
C GLY A 35 -0.70 9.37 -4.94
N CYS A 36 -0.19 9.35 -3.70
CA CYS A 36 -0.44 8.29 -2.74
C CYS A 36 -1.55 8.69 -1.75
N VAL A 37 -2.38 7.72 -1.37
CA VAL A 37 -3.38 7.86 -0.31
C VAL A 37 -3.14 6.76 0.71
N LEU A 38 -2.85 7.16 1.95
CA LEU A 38 -2.74 6.23 3.06
C LEU A 38 -4.15 5.83 3.54
N VAL A 39 -4.44 4.53 3.50
CA VAL A 39 -5.63 3.92 4.09
C VAL A 39 -5.13 2.84 5.05
N ASP A 40 -4.93 3.19 6.32
CA ASP A 40 -4.25 2.29 7.25
C ASP A 40 -4.82 2.42 8.68
N ASP A 41 -6.09 2.02 8.82
CA ASP A 41 -6.73 1.77 10.12
C ASP A 41 -7.38 0.38 10.14
N PRO A 42 -6.56 -0.69 10.21
CA PRO A 42 -7.06 -2.06 10.16
C PRO A 42 -7.92 -2.44 11.36
N ALA A 43 -7.81 -1.71 12.48
CA ALA A 43 -8.61 -1.95 13.67
C ALA A 43 -10.09 -1.59 13.43
N ASN A 44 -10.34 -0.59 12.58
CA ASN A 44 -11.68 -0.20 12.15
C ASN A 44 -12.09 -0.79 10.78
N GLY A 45 -11.25 -1.63 10.19
CA GLY A 45 -11.51 -2.27 8.90
C GLY A 45 -11.13 -1.44 7.68
N ASP A 46 -10.42 -0.32 7.87
CA ASP A 46 -10.01 0.56 6.78
C ASP A 46 -8.62 0.15 6.27
N TYR A 47 -8.61 -0.40 5.05
CA TYR A 47 -7.39 -0.73 4.31
C TYR A 47 -7.68 -0.73 2.80
N PRO A 48 -6.65 -0.68 1.93
CA PRO A 48 -6.87 -0.59 0.51
C PRO A 48 -7.61 -1.81 -0.05
N LEU A 49 -8.67 -1.56 -0.81
CA LEU A 49 -9.40 -2.58 -1.56
C LEU A 49 -9.45 -2.19 -3.04
N ALA A 50 -9.35 -3.18 -3.93
CA ALA A 50 -9.39 -2.96 -5.38
C ALA A 50 -10.65 -2.20 -5.84
N ILE A 51 -11.79 -2.45 -5.20
CA ILE A 51 -13.06 -1.76 -5.50
C ILE A 51 -13.00 -0.24 -5.25
N TYR A 52 -12.07 0.26 -4.42
CA TYR A 52 -11.98 1.68 -4.10
C TYR A 52 -11.06 2.47 -5.03
N CYS A 53 -10.26 1.79 -5.85
CA CYS A 53 -9.37 2.46 -6.79
C CYS A 53 -10.01 2.74 -8.15
N GLU A 54 -11.15 2.11 -8.47
CA GLU A 54 -11.77 2.25 -9.79
C GLU A 54 -12.03 3.72 -10.15
N GLY A 55 -11.52 4.13 -11.31
CA GLY A 55 -11.69 5.47 -11.84
C GLY A 55 -10.83 6.54 -11.16
N ARG A 56 -9.94 6.16 -10.24
CA ARG A 56 -9.09 7.08 -9.48
C ARG A 56 -7.65 7.06 -9.97
N ASP A 57 -7.01 8.23 -9.92
CA ASP A 57 -5.60 8.39 -10.29
C ASP A 57 -4.67 8.12 -9.10
N GLU A 58 -5.19 7.93 -7.89
CA GLU A 58 -4.35 7.70 -6.71
C GLU A 58 -3.95 6.24 -6.54
N THR A 59 -2.79 6.04 -5.91
CA THR A 59 -2.33 4.75 -5.41
C THR A 59 -2.62 4.66 -3.92
N PHE A 60 -3.38 3.65 -3.52
CA PHE A 60 -3.75 3.42 -2.12
C PHE A 60 -2.72 2.51 -1.47
N VAL A 61 -2.24 2.91 -0.31
CA VAL A 61 -1.22 2.16 0.45
C VAL A 61 -1.74 1.96 1.87
N GLY A 62 -1.51 0.77 2.43
CA GLY A 62 -1.90 0.46 3.79
C GLY A 62 -1.33 -0.87 4.27
N ARG A 63 -1.82 -1.33 5.42
CA ARG A 63 -1.36 -2.56 6.09
C ARG A 63 0.15 -2.53 6.35
N ILE A 64 0.70 -1.35 6.61
CA ILE A 64 2.14 -1.12 6.78
C ILE A 64 2.57 -1.73 8.12
N ARG A 65 3.52 -2.64 8.09
CA ARG A 65 4.05 -3.29 9.30
C ARG A 65 5.52 -3.67 9.13
N LYS A 66 6.20 -3.93 10.24
CA LYS A 66 7.54 -4.50 10.21
C LYS A 66 7.54 -5.88 9.56
N ASP A 67 8.62 -6.18 8.86
CA ASP A 67 8.94 -7.53 8.44
C ASP A 67 9.98 -8.08 9.41
N ASP A 68 9.64 -9.14 10.14
CA ASP A 68 10.53 -9.74 11.14
C ASP A 68 11.55 -10.71 10.51
N SER A 69 11.49 -10.94 9.18
CA SER A 69 12.43 -11.82 8.48
C SER A 69 13.72 -11.12 8.02
N ILE A 70 13.75 -9.78 7.99
CA ILE A 70 14.87 -8.96 7.50
C ILE A 70 15.06 -7.75 8.44
N GLU A 71 16.31 -7.38 8.76
CA GLU A 71 16.64 -6.35 9.76
C GLU A 71 15.93 -5.00 9.54
N ASN A 72 15.88 -4.53 8.30
CA ASN A 72 15.28 -3.24 7.92
C ASN A 72 14.08 -3.42 6.99
N GLY A 73 13.30 -4.48 7.21
CA GLY A 73 12.19 -4.89 6.36
C GLY A 73 10.84 -4.28 6.75
N LEU A 74 10.01 -3.99 5.74
CA LEU A 74 8.61 -3.59 5.88
C LEU A 74 7.72 -4.37 4.91
N ASN A 75 6.51 -4.65 5.36
CA ASN A 75 5.43 -5.21 4.53
C ASN A 75 4.37 -4.13 4.28
N MET A 76 3.82 -4.09 3.06
CA MET A 76 2.72 -3.19 2.71
C MET A 76 1.77 -3.80 1.67
N TRP A 77 0.55 -3.28 1.65
CA TRP A 77 -0.49 -3.60 0.69
C TRP A 77 -0.79 -2.37 -0.15
N ILE A 78 -0.72 -2.54 -1.47
CA ILE A 78 -0.82 -1.45 -2.45
C ILE A 78 -1.92 -1.78 -3.44
N VAL A 79 -2.74 -0.79 -3.80
CA VAL A 79 -3.82 -0.93 -4.77
C VAL A 79 -3.88 0.31 -5.67
N SER A 80 -4.05 0.11 -6.99
CA SER A 80 -4.25 1.20 -7.95
C SER A 80 -5.09 0.77 -9.15
N ASP A 81 -5.71 1.72 -9.84
CA ASP A 81 -6.42 1.47 -11.09
C ASP A 81 -5.42 1.20 -12.23
N ASN A 82 -5.45 -0.03 -12.75
CA ASN A 82 -4.53 -0.51 -13.77
C ASN A 82 -4.77 0.10 -15.17
N LEU A 83 -5.86 0.84 -15.40
CA LEU A 83 -6.12 1.52 -16.67
C LEU A 83 -5.68 3.00 -16.63
N ARG A 84 -5.48 3.57 -15.45
CA ARG A 84 -5.09 4.98 -15.27
C ARG A 84 -3.61 5.12 -14.89
N LYS A 85 -3.16 4.35 -13.90
CA LYS A 85 -1.77 4.33 -13.44
C LYS A 85 -0.89 3.29 -14.11
N GLY A 86 -1.51 2.31 -14.78
CA GLY A 86 -0.92 1.06 -15.28
C GLY A 86 0.47 1.17 -15.88
#